data_AF-A0A954BD49-F1
#
_entry.id   AF-A0A954BD49-F1
#
_cell.length_a   1.000
_cell.length_b   1.000
_cell.length_c   1.000
_cell.angle_alpha   90.00
_cell.angle_beta   90.00
_cell.angle_gamma   90.00
#
_symmetry.space_group_name_H-M   'P 1'
#
loop_
_entity.id
_entity.type
_entity.pdbx_description
1 polymer ?
#
loop_
_entity_poly.entity_id
_entity_poly.type
_entity_poly.pdbx_seq_one_letter_code
_entity_poly.pdbx_strand_id
1 'polypeptide(L)'
;WRVRGKTGTTQDYRDAWFAGHVGGLVGVVWTGRDDNAPMDKIVGGGAPAIIWREAMSRALEGRQPPIEIQNTPGEPEESDPLAALIKNDT
;
A
#
# COMPACT_ATOMS: atom_id res chain seq x y z
N TRP A 1 11.91 -0.89 6.14
CA TRP A 1 10.66 -1.66 6.00
C TRP A 1 10.10 -1.48 4.60
N ARG A 2 9.53 -2.52 3.98
CA ARG A 2 8.72 -2.35 2.77
C ARG A 2 7.35 -1.81 3.19
N VAL A 3 7.00 -0.62 2.70
CA VAL A 3 5.71 0.03 2.96
C VAL A 3 4.87 -0.03 1.70
N ARG A 4 3.59 -0.37 1.86
CA ARG A 4 2.58 -0.33 0.80
C ARG A 4 1.33 0.35 1.36
N GLY A 5 0.65 1.12 0.53
CA GLY A 5 -0.59 1.74 0.94
C GLY A 5 -1.39 2.28 -0.23
N LYS A 6 -2.65 2.61 0.05
CA LYS A 6 -3.60 3.14 -0.89
C LYS A 6 -4.38 4.27 -0.23
N THR A 7 -4.47 5.38 -0.95
CA THR A 7 -5.32 6.51 -0.62
C THR A 7 -6.74 6.27 -1.09
N GLY A 8 -7.72 6.82 -0.37
CA GLY A 8 -9.07 7.01 -0.85
C GLY A 8 -9.63 8.34 -0.40
N THR A 9 -10.47 8.91 -1.26
CA THR A 9 -11.22 10.14 -1.03
C THR A 9 -12.58 9.91 -1.68
N THR A 10 -13.67 10.16 -0.96
CA THR A 10 -15.02 10.11 -1.56
C THR A 10 -15.31 11.40 -2.32
N GLN A 11 -16.40 11.39 -3.10
CA GLN A 11 -16.86 12.60 -3.78
C GLN A 11 -17.16 13.71 -2.75
N ASP A 12 -17.07 14.96 -3.20
CA ASP A 12 -17.27 16.16 -2.38
C ASP A 12 -16.40 16.26 -1.12
N TYR A 13 -15.30 15.51 -1.02
CA TYR A 13 -14.39 15.52 0.13
C TYR A 13 -15.07 15.20 1.47
N ARG A 14 -16.07 14.31 1.48
CA ARG A 14 -16.76 13.90 2.71
C ARG A 14 -15.93 12.98 3.57
N ASP A 15 -15.19 12.08 2.92
CA ASP A 15 -14.29 11.13 3.56
C ASP A 15 -12.92 11.17 2.90
N ALA A 16 -11.90 10.98 3.73
CA ALA A 16 -10.55 10.72 3.30
C ALA A 16 -9.95 9.61 4.16
N TRP A 17 -9.27 8.66 3.53
CA TRP A 17 -8.60 7.59 4.25
C TRP A 17 -7.28 7.18 3.63
N PHE A 18 -6.44 6.59 4.47
CA PHE A 18 -5.25 5.87 4.06
C PHE A 18 -5.27 4.48 4.68
N ALA A 19 -5.17 3.46 3.85
CA ALA A 19 -4.99 2.08 4.26
C ALA A 19 -3.60 1.61 3.84
N GLY A 20 -2.87 0.94 4.73
CA GLY A 20 -1.53 0.47 4.42
C GLY A 20 -1.10 -0.70 5.28
N HIS A 21 0.00 -1.32 4.87
CA HIS A 21 0.65 -2.38 5.63
C HIS A 21 2.17 -2.22 5.64
N VAL A 22 2.78 -2.54 6.78
CA VAL A 22 4.22 -2.46 7.03
C VAL A 22 4.60 -3.34 8.22
N GLY A 23 5.72 -4.05 8.13
CA GLY A 23 6.28 -4.80 9.27
C GLY A 23 5.35 -5.85 9.90
N GLY A 24 4.51 -6.48 9.07
CA GLY A 24 3.50 -7.45 9.52
C GLY A 24 2.26 -6.82 10.16
N LEU A 25 2.17 -5.49 10.18
CA LEU A 25 1.01 -4.75 10.66
C LEU A 25 0.20 -4.22 9.48
N VAL A 26 -1.12 -4.18 9.65
CA VAL A 26 -2.08 -3.50 8.78
C VAL A 26 -2.75 -2.41 9.60
N GLY A 27 -2.97 -1.24 9.01
CA GLY A 27 -3.77 -0.20 9.64
C GLY A 27 -4.48 0.66 8.62
N VAL A 28 -5.53 1.32 9.10
CA VAL A 28 -6.34 2.26 8.33
C VAL A 28 -6.59 3.49 9.19
N VAL A 29 -6.42 4.66 8.61
CA VAL A 29 -6.85 5.93 9.20
C VAL A 29 -7.93 6.51 8.32
N TRP A 30 -9.07 6.84 8.92
CA TRP A 30 -10.15 7.60 8.30
C TRP A 30 -10.26 8.97 8.97
N THR A 31 -10.55 9.97 8.16
CA THR A 31 -10.98 11.30 8.61
C THR A 31 -12.24 11.66 7.85
N GLY A 32 -13.24 12.14 8.58
CA GLY A 32 -14.49 12.65 8.05
C GLY A 32 -15.23 13.39 9.15
N ARG A 33 -16.37 13.96 8.81
CA ARG A 33 -17.27 14.56 9.79
C ARG A 33 -18.38 13.59 10.15
N ASP A 34 -18.74 13.52 11.42
CA ASP A 34 -19.81 12.65 11.90
C ASP A 34 -21.19 13.00 11.30
N ASP A 35 -21.37 14.28 10.90
CA ASP A 35 -22.57 14.77 10.23
C ASP A 35 -22.56 14.59 8.70
N ASN A 36 -21.55 13.89 8.16
CA ASN A 36 -21.33 13.67 6.74
C ASN A 36 -21.17 14.96 5.90
N ALA A 37 -20.98 16.13 6.51
CA ALA A 37 -20.74 17.35 5.74
C ALA A 37 -19.36 17.32 5.04
N PRO A 38 -19.19 18.02 3.91
CA PRO A 38 -17.89 18.15 3.24
C PRO A 38 -16.79 18.67 4.19
N MET A 39 -15.60 18.09 4.08
CA MET A 39 -14.40 18.66 4.71
C MET A 39 -13.76 19.72 3.80
N ASP A 40 -12.85 20.52 4.35
CA ASP A 40 -12.10 21.52 3.57
C ASP A 40 -10.98 20.85 2.73
N LYS A 41 -11.41 20.22 1.63
CA LYS A 41 -10.56 19.57 0.61
C LYS A 41 -9.51 18.60 1.16
N ILE A 42 -9.82 17.95 2.28
CA ILE A 42 -8.98 16.88 2.84
C ILE A 42 -9.04 15.67 1.89
N VAL A 43 -7.89 15.11 1.56
CA VAL A 43 -7.76 13.92 0.69
C VAL A 43 -7.01 12.81 1.42
N GLY A 44 -7.20 11.55 0.99
CA GLY A 44 -6.60 10.39 1.64
C GLY A 44 -5.06 10.43 1.71
N GLY A 45 -4.41 11.11 0.77
CA GLY A 45 -2.96 11.33 0.77
C GLY A 45 -2.47 12.45 1.70
N GLY A 46 -3.38 13.22 2.32
CA GLY A 46 -3.09 14.29 3.24
C GLY A 46 -3.06 13.81 4.70
N ALA A 47 -3.91 14.40 5.54
CA ALA A 47 -3.94 14.12 6.98
C ALA A 47 -4.02 12.62 7.33
N PRO A 48 -4.88 11.79 6.70
CA PRO A 48 -4.93 10.36 7.01
C PRO A 48 -3.60 9.63 6.81
N ALA A 49 -2.89 9.90 5.70
CA ALA A 49 -1.61 9.26 5.40
C ALA A 49 -0.51 9.68 6.38
N ILE A 50 -0.50 10.95 6.80
CA ILE A 50 0.45 11.46 7.81
C ILE A 50 0.19 10.80 9.16
N ILE A 51 -1.07 10.77 9.63
CA ILE A 51 -1.43 10.12 10.90
C ILE A 51 -1.07 8.63 10.86
N TRP A 52 -1.36 7.94 9.75
CA TRP A 52 -1.01 6.53 9.59
C TRP A 52 0.51 6.32 9.68
N ARG A 53 1.30 7.17 9.00
CA ARG A 53 2.77 7.12 9.06
C ARG A 53 3.27 7.26 10.49
N GLU A 54 2.78 8.27 11.23
CA GLU A 54 3.21 8.51 12.61
C GLU A 54 2.84 7.34 13.53
N ALA A 55 1.63 6.80 13.40
CA ALA A 55 1.18 5.65 14.19
C ALA A 55 2.03 4.41 13.92
N MET A 56 2.31 4.10 12.65
CA MET A 56 3.08 2.92 12.26
C MET A 56 4.57 3.06 12.59
N SER A 57 5.14 4.27 12.48
CA SER A 57 6.52 4.54 12.91
C SER A 57 6.70 4.22 14.39
N ARG A 58 5.74 4.63 15.23
CA ARG A 58 5.74 4.30 16.67
C ARG A 58 5.53 2.82 16.93
N ALA A 59 4.59 2.19 16.23
CA ALA A 59 4.32 0.76 16.37
C ALA A 59 5.49 -0.16 15.94
N LEU A 60 6.39 0.36 15.12
CA LEU A 60 7.59 -0.35 14.63
C LEU A 60 8.87 0.04 15.37
N GLU A 61 8.81 0.98 16.31
CA GLU A 61 9.97 1.41 17.08
C GLU A 61 10.60 0.23 17.84
N GLY A 62 11.93 0.10 17.76
CA GLY A 62 12.68 -1.00 18.36
C GLY A 62 12.55 -2.36 17.64
N ARG A 63 11.74 -2.47 16.57
CA ARG A 63 11.63 -3.71 15.78
C ARG A 63 12.67 -3.75 14.67
N GLN A 64 13.24 -4.93 14.43
CA GLN A 64 14.12 -5.15 13.28
C GLN A 64 13.28 -5.51 12.04
N PRO A 65 13.58 -4.94 10.86
CA PRO A 65 12.94 -5.37 9.63
C PRO A 65 13.30 -6.83 9.32
N PRO A 66 12.37 -7.60 8.72
CA PRO A 66 12.69 -8.93 8.22
C PRO A 66 13.87 -8.85 7.26
N ILE A 67 14.75 -9.85 7.32
CA ILE A 67 15.84 -9.99 6.35
C ILE A 67 15.19 -10.08 4.97
N GLU A 68 15.55 -9.13 4.12
CA GLU A 68 15.04 -9.06 2.76
C GLU A 68 15.80 -10.10 1.94
N ILE A 69 15.24 -11.31 1.84
CA ILE A 69 15.69 -12.28 0.85
C ILE A 69 15.49 -11.64 -0.53
N GLN A 70 16.59 -11.36 -1.22
CA GLN A 70 16.56 -11.01 -2.62
C GLN A 70 16.01 -12.23 -3.37
N ASN A 71 14.72 -12.23 -3.65
CA ASN A 71 14.19 -13.01 -4.75
C ASN A 71 14.71 -12.33 -6.01
N THR A 72 15.96 -12.59 -6.38
CA THR A 72 16.35 -12.49 -7.78
C THR A 72 15.30 -13.32 -8.50
N PRO A 73 14.54 -12.77 -9.47
CA PRO A 73 13.76 -13.63 -10.34
C PRO A 73 14.73 -14.70 -10.81
N GLY A 74 14.43 -15.97 -10.52
CA GLY A 74 15.15 -17.05 -11.17
C GLY A 74 15.14 -16.69 -12.65
N GLU A 75 16.32 -16.71 -13.27
CA GLU A 75 16.45 -16.58 -14.72
C GLU A 75 15.29 -17.36 -15.34
N PRO A 76 14.47 -16.74 -16.23
CA PRO A 76 13.28 -17.41 -16.74
C PRO A 76 13.73 -18.78 -17.25
N GLU A 77 13.23 -19.85 -16.64
CA GLU A 77 13.57 -21.22 -17.02
C GLU A 77 13.37 -21.34 -18.54
N GLU A 78 14.48 -21.37 -19.28
CA GLU A 78 14.51 -21.31 -20.74
C GLU A 78 13.87 -22.55 -21.38
N SER A 79 13.48 -23.54 -20.57
CA SER A 79 12.94 -24.82 -21.02
C SER A 79 11.43 -24.97 -20.83
N ASP A 80 10.61 -23.92 -20.93
CA ASP A 80 9.17 -24.12 -21.14
C ASP A 80 8.91 -24.51 -22.61
N PRO A 81 8.65 -25.79 -22.93
CA PRO A 81 8.37 -26.21 -24.29
C PRO A 81 7.07 -25.59 -24.85
N LEU A 82 6.18 -25.07 -23.99
CA LEU A 82 4.96 -24.39 -24.40
C LEU A 82 5.25 -22.99 -24.96
N ALA A 83 6.24 -22.29 -24.41
CA ALA A 83 6.66 -20.98 -24.89
C ALA A 83 7.28 -21.03 -26.31
N ALA A 84 7.87 -22.16 -26.70
CA ALA A 84 8.38 -22.39 -28.05
C ALA A 84 7.25 -22.63 -29.07
N LEU A 85 6.13 -23.24 -28.65
CA LEU A 85 4.98 -23.53 -29.51
C LEU A 85 4.20 -22.28 -29.91
N ILE A 86 4.16 -21.25 -29.05
CA ILE A 86 3.44 -19.99 -29.33
C ILE A 86 4.19 -19.09 -30.33
N LYS A 87 5.52 -19.26 -30.47
CA LYS A 87 6.36 -18.40 -31.33
C LYS A 87 6.36 -18.76 -32.81
N ASN A 88 5.80 -19.90 -33.21
CA ASN A 88 5.81 -20.37 -34.60
C ASN A 88 4.52 -20.06 -35.39
N ASP A 89 3.51 -19.42 -34.77
CA ASP A 89 2.22 -19.11 -35.39
C ASP A 89 2.06 -17.60 -35.75
N THR A 90 3.14 -16.90 -36.14
CA THR A 90 3.04 -15.53 -36.68
C THR A 90 4.00 -15.30 -37.84
#